data_AF-A0A2V9X8T9-F1
#
_entry.id   AF-A0A2V9X8T9-F1
#
_cell.length_a   1.000
_cell.length_b   1.000
_cell.length_c   1.000
_cell.angle_alpha   90.00
_cell.angle_beta   90.00
_cell.angle_gamma   90.00
#
_symmetry.space_group_name_H-M   'P 1'
#
loop_
_entity.id
_entity.type
_entity.pdbx_description
1 polymer ?
#
loop_
_entity_poly.entity_id
_entity_poly.type
_entity_poly.pdbx_seq_one_letter_code
_entity_poly.pdbx_strand_id
1 'polypeptide(L)' 'TPYQFAPMSSRERRIVHLALRDHPDLRTESQDEAGRRCVVVYPKDYKSAGKVASRTMR' A
#
# COMPACT_ATOMS: atom_id res chain seq x y z
N THR A 1 5.85 -1.06 -12.13
CA THR A 1 4.38 -0.96 -11.93
C THR A 1 4.06 -1.40 -10.51
N PRO A 2 3.04 -0.84 -9.85
CA PRO A 2 2.70 -1.21 -8.48
C PRO A 2 1.97 -2.56 -8.47
N TYR A 3 2.13 -3.31 -7.37
CA TYR A 3 1.44 -4.59 -7.17
C TYR A 3 0.32 -4.42 -6.16
N GLN A 4 -0.92 -4.77 -6.56
CA GLN A 4 -2.09 -4.74 -5.69
C GLN A 4 -2.42 -6.16 -5.24
N PHE A 5 -2.45 -6.36 -3.93
CA PHE A 5 -2.91 -7.61 -3.34
C PHE A 5 -4.44 -7.70 -3.41
N ALA A 6 -4.95 -8.94 -3.33
CA ALA A 6 -6.37 -9.17 -3.11
C ALA A 6 -6.85 -8.54 -1.78
N PRO A 7 -8.15 -8.23 -1.65
CA PRO A 7 -8.75 -7.87 -0.37
C PRO A 7 -8.39 -8.85 0.75
N MET A 8 -7.96 -8.31 1.89
CA MET A 8 -7.52 -9.12 3.02
C MET A 8 -7.87 -8.45 4.36
N SER A 9 -7.94 -9.23 5.43
CA SER A 9 -8.25 -8.77 6.78
C SER A 9 -7.18 -7.81 7.31
N SER A 10 -7.52 -7.01 8.34
CA SER A 10 -6.54 -6.13 9.00
C SER A 10 -5.31 -6.87 9.52
N ARG A 11 -5.45 -8.13 9.95
CA ARG A 11 -4.33 -8.96 10.41
C ARG A 11 -3.41 -9.35 9.26
N GLU A 12 -3.95 -9.77 8.13
CA GLU A 12 -3.15 -10.11 6.95
C GLU A 12 -2.41 -8.87 6.42
N ARG A 13 -3.08 -7.71 6.34
CA ARG A 13 -2.43 -6.45 5.95
C ARG A 13 -1.27 -6.09 6.89
N ARG A 14 -1.47 -6.25 8.20
CA ARG A 14 -0.41 -6.04 9.22
C ARG A 14 0.79 -6.95 8.96
N ILE A 15 0.56 -8.24 8.66
CA ILE A 15 1.63 -9.19 8.36
C ILE A 15 2.42 -8.74 7.13
N VAL A 16 1.75 -8.35 6.04
CA VAL A 16 2.41 -7.85 4.83
C VAL A 16 3.27 -6.61 5.11
N HIS A 17 2.73 -5.64 5.86
CA HIS A 17 3.49 -4.45 6.25
C HIS A 17 4.72 -4.75 7.10
N LEU A 18 4.64 -5.75 7.99
CA LEU A 18 5.77 -6.16 8.82
C LEU A 18 6.81 -6.94 8.01
N ALA A 19 6.38 -7.87 7.16
CA ALA A 19 7.27 -8.65 6.31
C ALA A 19 8.04 -7.78 5.31
N LEU A 20 7.41 -6.71 4.80
CA LEU A 20 8.03 -5.80 3.84
C LEU A 20 8.76 -4.61 4.49
N ARG A 21 8.78 -4.51 5.83
CA ARG A 21 9.40 -3.39 6.56
C ARG A 21 10.90 -3.28 6.30
N ASP A 22 11.59 -4.42 6.24
CA ASP A 22 13.04 -4.48 6.12
C ASP A 22 13.52 -4.38 4.65
N HIS A 23 12.60 -4.12 3.72
CA HIS A 23 12.88 -3.89 2.31
C HIS A 23 12.82 -2.38 2.01
N PRO A 24 13.93 -1.63 2.14
CA PRO A 24 13.95 -0.18 1.95
C PRO A 24 13.65 0.26 0.51
N ASP A 25 13.70 -0.69 -0.43
CA ASP A 25 13.39 -0.47 -1.84
C ASP A 25 11.91 -0.65 -2.18
N LEU A 26 11.09 -0.98 -1.18
CA LEU A 26 9.64 -1.17 -1.31
C LEU A 26 8.89 -0.22 -0.39
N ARG A 27 7.80 0.34 -0.90
CA ARG A 27 6.82 1.10 -0.13
C ARG A 27 5.49 0.37 -0.14
N THR A 28 4.90 0.20 1.03
CA THR A 28 3.59 -0.44 1.19
C THR A 28 2.53 0.57 1.61
N GLU A 29 1.35 0.53 1.02
CA GLU A 29 0.21 1.40 1.37
C GLU A 29 -1.06 0.56 1.47
N SER A 30 -1.92 0.82 2.45
CA SER A 30 -3.23 0.19 2.51
C SER A 30 -4.27 1.06 1.81
N GLN A 31 -4.97 0.51 0.81
CA GLN A 31 -6.07 1.20 0.15
C GLN A 31 -7.41 0.54 0.48
N ASP A 32 -8.45 1.36 0.54
CA ASP A 32 -9.84 0.96 0.70
C ASP A 32 -10.52 1.02 -0.67
N GLU A 33 -10.79 -0.13 -1.28
CA GLU A 33 -11.53 -0.21 -2.55
C GLU A 33 -12.91 -0.82 -2.30
N ALA A 34 -13.99 -0.06 -2.54
CA ALA A 34 -15.38 -0.55 -2.43
C ALA A 34 -15.73 -1.28 -1.11
N GLY A 35 -15.21 -0.77 0.03
CA GLY A 35 -15.44 -1.36 1.36
C GLY A 35 -14.54 -2.56 1.69
N ARG A 36 -13.60 -2.91 0.81
CA ARG A 36 -12.64 -3.99 0.98
C ARG A 36 -11.22 -3.42 1.01
N ARG A 37 -10.49 -3.71 2.08
CA ARG A 37 -9.12 -3.21 2.28
C ARG A 37 -8.09 -4.12 1.62
N CYS A 38 -7.17 -3.55 0.88
CA CYS A 38 -6.03 -4.24 0.27
C CYS A 38 -4.71 -3.53 0.62
N VAL A 39 -3.59 -4.17 0.27
CA VAL A 39 -2.25 -3.55 0.33
C VAL A 39 -1.76 -3.38 -1.09
N VAL A 40 -1.17 -2.23 -1.38
CA VAL A 40 -0.48 -1.93 -2.64
C VAL A 40 0.99 -1.72 -2.34
N VAL A 41 1.84 -2.38 -3.11
CA VAL A 41 3.29 -2.30 -3.00
C VAL A 41 3.83 -1.53 -4.20
N TYR A 42 4.64 -0.53 -3.89
CA TYR A 42 5.29 0.34 -4.84
C TYR A 42 6.79 0.12 -4.77
N PRO A 43 7.49 -0.02 -5.91
CA PRO A 43 8.93 0.15 -5.95
C PRO A 43 9.33 1.54 -5.47
N LYS A 44 10.50 1.69 -4.84
CA LYS A 44 11.03 2.97 -4.32
C LYS A 44 11.07 4.07 -5.38
N ASP A 45 11.49 3.72 -6.59
CA ASP A 45 11.58 4.66 -7.71
C ASP A 45 10.26 4.79 -8.49
N TYR A 46 9.14 4.33 -7.91
CA TYR A 46 7.84 4.50 -8.54
C TYR A 46 7.47 5.98 -8.59
N LYS A 47 7.80 6.62 -9.71
CA LYS A 47 7.25 7.93 -10.08
C LYS A 47 5.76 7.74 -10.34
N SER A 48 4.96 8.00 -9.31
CA SER A 48 3.52 8.13 -9.47
C SER A 48 3.27 9.25 -10.48
N ALA A 49 2.99 8.88 -11.72
CA ALA A 49 2.45 9.82 -12.70
C ALA A 49 1.08 10.27 -12.17
N GLY A 50 1.07 11.36 -11.40
CA GLY A 50 -0.15 12.02 -10.93
C GLY A 50 -1.08 11.19 -10.05
N LYS A 51 -0.74 11.02 -8.76
CA LYS A 51 -1.78 10.95 -7.71
C LYS A 51 -1.25 11.57 -6.43
N VAL A 52 -1.42 12.88 -6.35
CA VAL A 52 -1.51 13.63 -5.10
C VAL A 52 -2.68 13.04 -4.29
N ALA A 53 -2.40 12.03 -3.48
CA ALA A 53 -3.37 11.50 -2.53
C ALA A 53 -3.36 12.42 -1.30
N SER A 54 -4.30 13.36 -1.34
CA SER A 54 -4.91 14.07 -0.20
C SER A 54 -4.61 13.45 1.16
N ARG A 55 -3.66 14.04 1.89
CA ARG A 55 -3.60 13.95 3.35
C ARG A 55 -4.17 15.23 3.94
N THR A 56 -5.46 15.45 3.69
CA THR A 56 -6.28 16.43 4.42
C THR A 56 -7.26 15.64 5.25
N MET A 57 -7.03 15.65 6.56
CA MET A 57 -7.99 16.05 7.58
C MET A 57 -7.30 15.87 8.95
N ARG A 58 -6.85 17.00 9.50
CA ARG A 58 -6.88 17.24 10.95
C ARG A 58 -8.00 18.23 11.20
#